data_AF-A0A2E6WSK9-F1
#
_entry.id   AF-A0A2E6WSK9-F1
#
_cell.length_a   1.000
_cell.length_b   1.000
_cell.length_c   1.000
_cell.angle_alpha   90.00
_cell.angle_beta   90.00
_cell.angle_gamma   90.00
#
_symmetry.space_group_name_H-M   'P 1'
#
loop_
_entity.id
_entity.type
_entity.pdbx_description
1 polymer ?
#
loop_
_entity_poly.entity_id
_entity_poly.type
_entity_poly.pdbx_seq_one_letter_code
_entity_poly.pdbx_strand_id
1 'polypeptide(L)'
;MNIPQISVELEGLIENGMRVPGFRKKVLIDIEKLTMLAEAVQAAVPANIQEAEEVLRQKDSIINQAYLEAQRIKTSAEQESRDIIKESKTEHEQRVQETQVLKTAKVESEQIINDSVAESNKMKQDAQKKLYDMQLDAESIANSTRDGADAYAREVLCNLEEQLAESLGRIRRGIDALHSRNDKRTVSEEEEEVITA
;
A
#
# COMPACT_ATOMS: atom_id res chain seq x y z
N MET A 1 18.05 72.33 -42.35
CA MET A 1 18.01 73.13 -41.10
C MET A 1 16.73 72.74 -40.39
N ASN A 2 16.81 72.35 -39.12
CA ASN A 2 15.63 71.84 -38.41
C ASN A 2 14.86 73.03 -37.79
N ILE A 3 13.56 72.89 -37.54
CA ILE A 3 12.73 73.98 -36.99
C ILE A 3 13.36 74.70 -35.78
N PRO A 4 13.97 74.01 -34.80
CA PRO A 4 14.63 74.69 -33.67
C PRO A 4 15.80 75.58 -34.11
N GLN A 5 16.57 75.15 -35.11
CA GLN A 5 17.71 75.93 -35.63
C GLN A 5 17.22 77.14 -36.42
N ILE A 6 16.14 77.00 -37.17
CA ILE A 6 15.49 78.12 -37.87
C ILE A 6 14.99 79.16 -36.86
N SER A 7 14.37 78.71 -35.76
CA SER A 7 13.92 79.62 -34.68
C SER A 7 15.08 80.39 -34.05
N VAL A 8 16.19 79.71 -33.75
CA VAL A 8 17.39 80.35 -33.17
C VAL A 8 18.03 81.34 -34.15
N GLU A 9 18.10 81.03 -35.45
CA GLU A 9 18.60 81.99 -36.44
C GLU A 9 17.67 83.19 -36.63
N LEU A 10 16.35 82.97 -36.59
CA LEU A 10 15.36 84.04 -36.68
C LEU A 10 15.48 84.98 -35.46
N GLU A 11 15.64 84.43 -34.25
CA GLU A 11 15.92 85.20 -33.03
C GLU A 11 17.25 85.95 -33.14
N GLY A 12 18.30 85.31 -33.67
CA GLY A 12 19.59 85.92 -33.91
C GLY A 12 19.55 87.12 -34.86
N LEU A 13 18.72 87.07 -35.90
CA LEU A 13 18.49 88.20 -36.81
C LEU A 13 17.78 89.37 -36.12
N ILE A 14 16.90 89.10 -35.16
CA ILE A 14 16.16 90.11 -34.41
C ILE A 14 17.05 90.77 -33.34
N GLU A 15 17.89 89.99 -32.65
CA GLU A 15 18.74 90.50 -31.57
C GLU A 15 19.97 91.25 -32.07
N ASN A 16 20.63 90.74 -33.11
CA ASN A 16 21.91 91.25 -33.61
C ASN A 16 21.79 92.11 -34.87
N GLY A 17 20.59 92.29 -35.42
CA GLY A 17 20.36 93.08 -36.62
C GLY A 17 20.58 94.58 -36.40
N MET A 18 20.91 95.30 -37.48
CA MET A 18 21.21 96.73 -37.44
C MET A 18 19.96 97.52 -37.05
N ARG A 19 19.96 98.18 -35.89
CA ARG A 19 18.83 99.00 -35.43
C ARG A 19 18.71 100.28 -36.26
N VAL A 20 17.47 100.64 -36.63
CA VAL A 20 17.24 101.84 -37.45
C VAL A 20 17.25 103.10 -36.57
N PRO A 21 18.13 104.09 -36.82
CA PRO A 21 18.17 105.33 -36.06
C PRO A 21 16.83 106.10 -36.14
N GLY A 22 16.38 106.66 -35.01
CA GLY A 22 15.10 107.39 -34.94
C GLY A 22 13.84 106.53 -34.84
N PHE A 23 13.92 105.22 -35.05
CA PHE A 23 12.80 104.29 -34.95
C PHE A 23 13.05 103.24 -33.85
N ARG A 24 12.52 103.51 -32.65
CA ARG A 24 12.59 102.53 -31.55
C ARG A 24 11.87 101.23 -31.97
N LYS A 25 12.51 100.09 -31.71
CA LYS A 25 12.06 98.72 -32.04
C LYS A 25 12.09 98.32 -33.52
N LYS A 26 12.73 99.06 -34.41
CA LYS A 26 12.96 98.62 -35.80
C LYS A 26 14.37 98.09 -35.99
N VAL A 27 14.47 96.93 -36.63
CA VAL A 27 15.72 96.27 -37.03
C VAL A 27 15.72 96.13 -38.54
N LEU A 28 16.83 96.48 -39.18
CA LEU A 28 17.07 96.32 -40.60
C LEU A 28 17.55 94.89 -40.85
N ILE A 29 16.80 94.17 -41.68
CA ILE A 29 17.01 92.76 -41.96
C ILE A 29 17.44 92.62 -43.42
N ASP A 30 18.45 91.79 -43.64
CA ASP A 30 18.89 91.39 -44.97
C ASP A 30 17.82 90.48 -45.61
N ILE A 31 17.32 90.91 -46.78
CA ILE A 31 16.25 90.19 -47.48
C ILE A 31 16.73 88.83 -47.97
N GLU A 32 18.01 88.65 -48.31
CA GLU A 32 18.55 87.37 -48.76
C GLU A 32 18.54 86.36 -47.61
N LYS A 33 18.93 86.78 -46.40
CA LYS A 33 18.91 85.94 -45.20
C LYS A 33 17.49 85.59 -44.77
N LEU A 34 16.57 86.55 -44.84
CA LEU A 34 15.16 86.31 -44.51
C LEU A 34 14.51 85.34 -45.50
N THR A 35 14.80 85.47 -46.79
CA THR A 35 14.32 84.55 -47.84
C THR A 35 14.87 83.13 -47.63
N MET A 36 16.16 82.98 -47.32
CA MET A 36 16.73 81.67 -47.00
C MET A 36 16.06 81.00 -45.79
N LEU A 37 15.77 81.75 -44.73
CA LEU A 37 15.04 81.22 -43.57
C LEU A 37 13.60 80.87 -43.92
N ALA A 38 12.92 81.67 -44.74
CA ALA A 38 11.56 81.38 -45.19
C ALA A 38 11.50 80.10 -46.04
N GLU A 39 12.45 79.91 -46.96
CA GLU A 39 12.60 78.68 -47.74
C GLU A 39 12.92 77.48 -46.83
N ALA A 40 13.78 77.67 -45.83
CA ALA A 40 14.08 76.64 -44.84
C ALA A 40 12.84 76.25 -44.02
N VAL A 41 11.99 77.20 -43.59
CA VAL A 41 10.70 76.90 -42.94
C VAL A 41 9.79 76.13 -43.89
N GLN A 42 9.67 76.59 -45.13
CA GLN A 42 8.78 75.99 -46.14
C GLN A 42 9.16 74.54 -46.46
N ALA A 43 10.44 74.20 -46.41
CA ALA A 43 10.93 72.83 -46.56
C ALA A 43 10.84 72.02 -45.26
N ALA A 44 11.20 72.59 -44.11
CA ALA A 44 11.31 71.87 -42.84
C ALA A 44 9.95 71.53 -42.21
N VAL A 45 8.95 72.42 -42.29
CA VAL A 45 7.65 72.18 -41.65
C VAL A 45 6.92 70.95 -42.22
N PRO A 46 6.74 70.81 -43.55
CA PRO A 46 6.10 69.63 -44.13
C PRO A 46 6.89 68.35 -43.85
N ALA A 47 8.22 68.40 -43.92
CA ALA A 47 9.08 67.24 -43.68
C ALA A 47 8.96 66.74 -42.23
N ASN A 48 8.96 67.63 -41.25
CA ASN A 48 8.79 67.27 -39.84
C ASN A 48 7.37 66.76 -39.51
N ILE A 49 6.33 67.27 -40.19
CA ILE A 49 4.97 66.75 -40.04
C ILE A 49 4.89 65.32 -40.58
N GLN A 50 5.47 65.05 -41.75
CA GLN A 50 5.53 63.71 -42.32
C GLN A 50 6.28 62.73 -41.42
N GLU A 51 7.43 63.15 -40.87
CA GLU A 51 8.17 62.34 -39.90
C GLU A 51 7.33 62.05 -38.64
N ALA A 52 6.64 63.06 -38.11
CA ALA A 52 5.76 62.88 -36.96
C ALA A 52 4.58 61.92 -37.25
N GLU A 53 3.99 61.98 -38.44
CA GLU A 53 2.95 61.06 -38.89
C GLU A 53 3.47 59.63 -39.02
N GLU A 54 4.67 59.43 -39.55
CA GLU A 54 5.30 58.10 -39.60
C GLU A 54 5.57 57.53 -38.21
N VAL A 55 6.09 58.36 -37.30
CA VAL A 55 6.31 57.96 -35.89
C VAL A 55 4.99 57.60 -35.22
N LEU A 56 3.92 58.36 -35.45
CA LEU A 56 2.57 58.03 -34.94
C LEU A 56 2.07 56.71 -35.51
N ARG A 57 2.23 56.47 -36.82
CA ARG A 57 1.83 55.22 -37.47
C ARG A 57 2.60 54.02 -36.91
N GLN A 58 3.91 54.17 -36.69
CA GLN A 58 4.74 53.14 -36.07
C GLN A 58 4.29 52.86 -34.64
N LYS A 59 4.03 53.90 -33.85
CA LYS A 59 3.50 53.78 -32.49
C LYS A 59 2.19 53.01 -32.47
N ASP A 60 1.24 53.35 -33.34
CA ASP A 60 -0.05 52.66 -33.40
C ASP A 60 0.10 51.19 -33.80
N SER A 61 1.04 50.88 -34.70
CA SER A 61 1.37 49.49 -35.06
C SER A 61 1.94 48.72 -33.86
N ILE A 62 2.88 49.32 -33.12
CA ILE A 62 3.49 48.70 -31.93
C ILE A 62 2.43 48.46 -30.85
N ILE A 63 1.53 49.42 -30.61
CA ILE A 63 0.46 49.27 -29.62
C ILE A 63 -0.47 48.12 -29.99
N ASN A 64 -0.89 48.04 -31.26
CA ASN A 64 -1.77 46.97 -31.72
C ASN A 64 -1.09 45.60 -31.63
N GLN A 65 0.20 45.50 -32.00
CA GLN A 65 0.97 44.27 -31.86
C GLN A 65 1.11 43.85 -30.39
N ALA A 66 1.45 44.79 -29.51
CA ALA A 66 1.56 44.53 -28.07
C ALA A 66 0.22 44.09 -27.47
N TYR A 67 -0.90 44.69 -27.91
CA TYR A 67 -2.23 44.30 -27.46
C TYR A 67 -2.59 42.87 -27.90
N LEU A 68 -2.36 42.53 -29.16
CA LEU A 68 -2.60 41.18 -29.68
C LEU A 68 -1.75 40.13 -28.97
N GLU A 69 -0.47 40.41 -28.74
CA GLU A 69 0.43 39.51 -28.05
C GLU A 69 0.05 39.36 -26.57
N ALA A 70 -0.30 40.45 -25.89
CA ALA A 70 -0.81 40.40 -24.52
C ALA A 70 -2.08 39.56 -24.41
N GLN A 71 -3.00 39.69 -25.37
CA GLN A 71 -4.21 38.89 -25.43
C GLN A 71 -3.89 37.41 -25.66
N ARG A 72 -2.95 37.10 -26.57
CA ARG A 72 -2.48 35.74 -26.84
C ARG A 72 -1.87 35.10 -25.61
N ILE A 73 -0.96 35.81 -24.93
CA ILE A 73 -0.33 35.35 -23.68
C ILE A 73 -1.39 35.08 -22.63
N LYS A 74 -2.33 36.02 -22.43
CA LYS A 74 -3.41 35.86 -21.46
C LYS A 74 -4.25 34.61 -21.74
N THR A 75 -4.70 34.42 -22.98
CA THR A 75 -5.50 33.25 -23.36
C THR A 75 -4.71 31.95 -23.20
N SER A 76 -3.43 31.93 -23.57
CA SER A 76 -2.56 30.76 -23.39
C SER A 76 -2.38 30.42 -21.91
N ALA A 77 -2.10 31.42 -21.07
CA ALA A 77 -1.92 31.23 -19.63
C ALA A 77 -3.23 30.79 -18.94
N GLU A 78 -4.37 31.33 -19.34
CA GLU A 78 -5.68 30.88 -18.84
C GLU A 78 -5.98 29.43 -19.24
N GLN A 79 -5.63 29.03 -20.46
CA GLN A 79 -5.81 27.67 -20.93
C GLN A 79 -4.88 26.69 -20.19
N GLU A 80 -3.60 27.00 -20.11
CA GLU A 80 -2.61 26.18 -19.38
C GLU A 80 -2.96 26.06 -17.90
N SER A 81 -3.38 27.15 -17.26
CA SER A 81 -3.86 27.14 -15.87
C SER A 81 -5.07 26.20 -15.70
N ARG A 82 -6.04 26.25 -16.62
CA ARG A 82 -7.19 25.33 -16.61
C ARG A 82 -6.78 23.88 -16.77
N ASP A 83 -5.83 23.61 -17.67
CA ASP A 83 -5.36 22.25 -17.94
C ASP A 83 -4.59 21.69 -16.72
N ILE A 84 -3.70 22.49 -16.11
CA ILE A 84 -3.00 22.14 -14.87
C ILE A 84 -3.98 21.86 -13.73
N ILE A 85 -4.99 22.73 -13.54
CA ILE A 85 -6.01 22.53 -12.48
C ILE A 85 -6.80 21.26 -12.74
N LYS A 86 -7.17 20.98 -13.99
CA LYS A 86 -7.93 19.78 -14.36
C LYS A 86 -7.11 18.51 -14.09
N GLU A 87 -5.86 18.48 -14.54
CA GLU A 87 -4.95 17.35 -14.33
C GLU A 87 -4.68 17.12 -12.84
N SER A 88 -4.32 18.19 -12.11
CA SER A 88 -4.11 18.14 -10.66
C SER A 88 -5.33 17.62 -9.90
N LYS A 89 -6.54 18.04 -10.28
CA LYS A 89 -7.78 17.55 -9.68
C LYS A 89 -7.97 16.06 -9.95
N THR A 90 -7.76 15.61 -11.18
CA THR A 90 -7.87 14.19 -11.54
C THR A 90 -6.85 13.34 -10.79
N GLU A 91 -5.59 13.77 -10.72
CA GLU A 91 -4.56 13.07 -9.94
C GLU A 91 -4.88 13.05 -8.44
N HIS A 92 -5.39 14.15 -7.90
CA HIS A 92 -5.76 14.23 -6.50
C HIS A 92 -6.92 13.26 -6.18
N GLU A 93 -7.94 13.23 -7.03
CA GLU A 93 -9.06 12.30 -6.91
C GLU A 93 -8.58 10.84 -6.97
N GLN A 94 -7.67 10.51 -7.88
CA GLN A 94 -7.07 9.17 -7.97
C GLN A 94 -6.28 8.81 -6.70
N ARG A 95 -5.42 9.71 -6.21
CA ARG A 95 -4.64 9.48 -4.96
C ARG A 95 -5.53 9.30 -3.74
N VAL A 96 -6.62 10.06 -3.64
CA VAL A 96 -7.61 9.90 -2.56
C VAL A 96 -8.30 8.55 -2.67
N GLN A 97 -8.71 8.12 -3.87
CA GLN A 97 -9.31 6.81 -4.09
C GLN A 97 -8.34 5.69 -3.73
N GLU A 98 -7.09 5.75 -4.18
CA GLU A 98 -6.05 4.77 -3.86
C GLU A 98 -5.82 4.68 -2.33
N THR A 99 -5.73 5.83 -1.66
CA THR A 99 -5.59 5.89 -0.20
C THR A 99 -6.78 5.25 0.51
N GLN A 100 -8.00 5.50 0.01
CA GLN A 100 -9.21 4.91 0.57
C GLN A 100 -9.25 3.40 0.37
N VAL A 101 -8.85 2.90 -0.82
CA VAL A 101 -8.75 1.46 -1.09
C VAL A 101 -7.73 0.81 -0.16
N LEU A 102 -6.55 1.41 0.01
CA LEU A 102 -5.52 0.89 0.92
C LEU A 102 -6.01 0.86 2.37
N LYS A 103 -6.71 1.91 2.81
CA LYS A 103 -7.29 1.97 4.16
C LYS A 103 -8.34 0.88 4.36
N THR A 104 -9.26 0.71 3.42
CA THR A 104 -10.29 -0.33 3.50
C THR A 104 -9.67 -1.72 3.47
N ALA A 105 -8.75 -2.00 2.55
CA ALA A 105 -8.06 -3.28 2.45
C ALA A 105 -7.28 -3.63 3.74
N LYS A 106 -6.67 -2.63 4.39
CA LYS A 106 -6.01 -2.81 5.68
C LYS A 106 -6.99 -3.21 6.78
N VAL A 107 -8.11 -2.50 6.89
CA VAL A 107 -9.15 -2.81 7.90
C VAL A 107 -9.73 -4.21 7.68
N GLU A 108 -10.04 -4.57 6.44
CA GLU A 108 -10.53 -5.90 6.08
C GLU A 108 -9.50 -6.99 6.40
N SER A 109 -8.22 -6.75 6.09
CA SER A 109 -7.13 -7.70 6.40
C SER A 109 -6.98 -7.91 7.90
N GLU A 110 -7.01 -6.83 8.69
CA GLU A 110 -6.96 -6.90 10.16
C GLU A 110 -8.16 -7.68 10.70
N GLN A 111 -9.35 -7.48 10.15
CA GLN A 111 -10.55 -8.22 10.53
C GLN A 111 -10.43 -9.71 10.21
N ILE A 112 -9.99 -10.08 9.00
CA ILE A 112 -9.78 -11.48 8.60
C ILE A 112 -8.76 -12.17 9.51
N ILE A 113 -7.66 -11.49 9.85
CA ILE A 113 -6.64 -12.03 10.76
C ILE A 113 -7.25 -12.28 12.14
N ASN A 114 -8.00 -11.32 12.68
CA ASN A 114 -8.63 -11.44 13.99
C ASN A 114 -9.65 -12.59 14.02
N ASP A 115 -10.50 -12.68 13.00
CA ASP A 115 -11.51 -13.74 12.87
C ASP A 115 -10.84 -15.11 12.73
N SER A 116 -9.79 -15.21 11.91
CA SER A 116 -9.02 -16.45 11.73
C SER A 116 -8.32 -16.89 13.01
N VAL A 117 -7.74 -15.95 13.77
CA VAL A 117 -7.12 -16.24 15.07
C VAL A 117 -8.16 -16.70 16.09
N ALA A 118 -9.32 -16.05 16.13
CA ALA A 118 -10.42 -16.43 17.02
C ALA A 118 -10.94 -17.83 16.70
N GLU A 119 -11.15 -18.14 15.42
CA GLU A 119 -11.57 -19.47 14.96
C GLU A 119 -10.51 -20.54 15.25
N SER A 120 -9.24 -20.24 14.97
CA SER A 120 -8.13 -21.15 15.26
C SER A 120 -8.04 -21.49 16.75
N ASN A 121 -8.19 -20.49 17.61
CA ASN A 121 -8.17 -20.69 19.06
C ASN A 121 -9.34 -21.53 19.53
N LYS A 122 -10.54 -21.30 18.99
CA LYS A 122 -11.72 -22.12 19.28
C LYS A 122 -11.51 -23.57 18.85
N MET A 123 -11.03 -23.79 17.63
CA MET A 123 -10.76 -25.14 17.12
C MET A 123 -9.71 -25.87 17.97
N LYS A 124 -8.65 -25.17 18.40
CA LYS A 124 -7.64 -25.73 19.31
C LYS A 124 -8.26 -26.13 20.64
N GLN A 125 -9.11 -25.29 21.23
CA GLN A 125 -9.78 -25.59 22.49
C GLN A 125 -10.72 -26.79 22.35
N ASP A 126 -11.50 -26.84 21.29
CA ASP A 126 -12.42 -27.95 21.00
C ASP A 126 -11.66 -29.27 20.77
N ALA A 127 -10.54 -29.22 20.03
CA ALA A 127 -9.67 -30.36 19.81
C ALA A 127 -9.03 -30.84 21.12
N GLN A 128 -8.52 -29.93 21.96
CA GLN A 128 -7.95 -30.26 23.25
C GLN A 128 -8.97 -30.93 24.18
N LYS A 129 -10.20 -30.41 24.22
CA LYS A 129 -11.28 -31.02 25.01
C LYS A 129 -11.58 -32.43 24.52
N LYS A 130 -11.73 -32.62 23.21
CA LYS A 130 -12.00 -33.94 22.63
C LYS A 130 -10.87 -34.94 22.86
N LEU A 131 -9.62 -34.49 22.79
CA LEU A 131 -8.46 -35.33 23.11
C LEU A 131 -8.45 -35.75 24.58
N TYR A 132 -8.79 -34.83 25.48
CA TYR A 132 -8.90 -35.12 26.91
C TYR A 132 -10.00 -36.15 27.20
N ASP A 133 -11.19 -35.96 26.63
CA ASP A 133 -12.31 -36.90 26.79
C ASP A 133 -11.93 -38.30 26.24
N MET A 134 -11.31 -38.35 25.06
CA MET A 134 -10.83 -39.60 24.47
C MET A 134 -9.77 -40.29 25.33
N GLN A 135 -8.87 -39.53 25.96
CA GLN A 135 -7.86 -40.08 26.85
C GLN A 135 -8.49 -40.72 28.09
N LEU A 136 -9.47 -40.05 28.70
CA LEU A 136 -10.21 -40.59 29.83
C LEU A 136 -10.97 -41.88 29.47
N ASP A 137 -11.65 -41.88 28.33
CA ASP A 137 -12.37 -43.06 27.85
C ASP A 137 -11.42 -44.23 27.57
N ALA A 138 -10.28 -43.96 26.92
CA ALA A 138 -9.26 -44.97 26.64
C ALA A 138 -8.68 -45.57 27.92
N GLU A 139 -8.43 -44.75 28.95
CA GLU A 139 -7.94 -45.21 30.25
C GLU A 139 -8.97 -46.08 30.97
N SER A 140 -10.25 -45.67 30.94
CA SER A 140 -11.37 -46.45 31.50
C SER A 140 -11.52 -47.83 30.82
N ILE A 141 -11.47 -47.85 29.48
CA ILE A 141 -11.53 -49.08 28.69
C ILE A 141 -10.33 -49.97 28.98
N ALA A 142 -9.13 -49.40 29.04
CA ALA A 142 -7.91 -50.15 29.33
C ALA A 142 -7.96 -50.80 30.71
N ASN A 143 -8.43 -50.08 31.73
CA ASN A 143 -8.58 -50.62 33.08
C ASN A 143 -9.64 -51.72 33.12
N SER A 144 -10.82 -51.51 32.54
CA SER A 144 -11.89 -52.53 32.46
C SER A 144 -11.43 -53.79 31.71
N THR A 145 -10.62 -53.62 30.66
CA THR A 145 -10.05 -54.75 29.89
C THR A 145 -9.03 -55.52 30.72
N ARG A 146 -8.17 -54.83 31.48
CA ARG A 146 -7.21 -55.45 32.40
C ARG A 146 -7.92 -56.24 33.49
N ASP A 147 -8.91 -55.64 34.14
CA ASP A 147 -9.67 -56.28 35.22
C ASP A 147 -10.41 -57.53 34.70
N GLY A 148 -11.02 -57.45 33.51
CA GLY A 148 -11.67 -58.59 32.86
C GLY A 148 -10.68 -59.71 32.47
N ALA A 149 -9.51 -59.35 31.97
CA ALA A 149 -8.46 -60.32 31.63
C ALA A 149 -7.89 -61.01 32.88
N ASP A 150 -7.68 -60.26 33.96
CA ASP A 150 -7.20 -60.79 35.24
C ASP A 150 -8.24 -61.72 35.88
N ALA A 151 -9.52 -61.35 35.82
CA ALA A 151 -10.62 -62.19 36.28
C ALA A 151 -10.69 -63.51 35.49
N TYR A 152 -10.61 -63.43 34.17
CA TYR A 152 -10.59 -64.62 33.30
C TYR A 152 -9.37 -65.51 33.57
N ALA A 153 -8.18 -64.92 33.70
CA ALA A 153 -6.97 -65.67 34.02
C ALA A 153 -7.10 -66.41 35.35
N ARG A 154 -7.68 -65.76 36.37
CA ARG A 154 -7.95 -66.40 37.67
C ARG A 154 -8.90 -67.58 37.54
N GLU A 155 -10.00 -67.43 36.80
CA GLU A 155 -10.96 -68.51 36.56
C GLU A 155 -10.31 -69.71 35.87
N VAL A 156 -9.55 -69.48 34.80
CA VAL A 156 -8.82 -70.54 34.09
C VAL A 156 -7.82 -71.25 35.00
N LEU A 157 -7.07 -70.49 35.81
CA LEU A 157 -6.11 -71.06 36.75
C LEU A 157 -6.78 -71.91 37.85
N CYS A 158 -7.89 -71.44 38.43
CA CYS A 158 -8.66 -72.21 39.42
C CYS A 158 -9.22 -73.51 38.81
N ASN A 159 -9.77 -73.46 37.60
CA ASN A 159 -10.26 -74.65 36.90
C ASN A 159 -9.13 -75.65 36.62
N LEU A 160 -7.95 -75.16 36.23
CA LEU A 160 -6.78 -76.01 36.01
C LEU A 160 -6.29 -76.66 37.30
N GLU A 161 -6.27 -75.91 38.41
CA GLU A 161 -5.93 -76.43 39.74
C GLU A 161 -6.87 -77.56 40.16
N GLU A 162 -8.18 -77.40 39.96
CA GLU A 162 -9.17 -78.43 40.27
C GLU A 162 -8.95 -79.71 39.45
N GLN A 163 -8.72 -79.57 38.14
CA GLN A 163 -8.44 -80.72 37.26
C GLN A 163 -7.14 -81.45 37.65
N LEU A 164 -6.11 -80.72 38.05
CA LEU A 164 -4.86 -81.30 38.52
C LEU A 164 -5.05 -82.02 39.86
N ALA A 165 -5.81 -81.43 40.78
CA ALA A 165 -6.14 -82.06 42.06
C ALA A 165 -6.92 -83.36 41.88
N GLU A 166 -7.88 -83.39 40.95
CA GLU A 166 -8.62 -84.60 40.62
C GLU A 166 -7.70 -85.68 40.03
N SER A 167 -6.85 -85.30 39.08
CA SER A 167 -5.88 -86.20 38.44
C SER A 167 -4.89 -86.78 39.46
N LEU A 168 -4.35 -85.94 40.34
CA LEU A 168 -3.51 -86.38 41.47
C LEU A 168 -4.26 -87.32 42.41
N GLY A 169 -5.53 -87.05 42.71
CA GLY A 169 -6.39 -87.93 43.50
C GLY A 169 -6.59 -89.29 42.86
N ARG A 170 -6.77 -89.37 41.54
CA ARG A 170 -6.84 -90.62 40.77
C ARG A 170 -5.51 -91.38 40.82
N ILE A 171 -4.38 -90.68 40.64
CA ILE A 171 -3.04 -91.28 40.73
C ILE A 171 -2.79 -91.86 42.13
N ARG A 172 -3.10 -91.11 43.21
CA ARG A 172 -2.95 -91.60 44.60
C ARG A 172 -3.77 -92.86 44.86
N ARG A 173 -5.06 -92.86 44.51
CA ARG A 173 -5.90 -94.06 44.63
C ARG A 173 -5.36 -95.24 43.82
N GLY A 174 -4.79 -95.00 42.64
CA GLY A 174 -4.11 -96.01 41.84
C GLY A 174 -2.86 -96.58 42.51
N ILE A 175 -2.01 -95.72 43.10
CA ILE A 175 -0.82 -96.10 43.88
C ILE A 175 -1.24 -96.93 45.12
N ASP A 176 -2.25 -96.49 45.86
CA ASP A 176 -2.73 -97.19 47.06
C ASP A 176 -3.29 -98.57 46.70
N ALA A 177 -3.99 -98.69 45.57
CA ALA A 177 -4.51 -99.98 45.08
C ALA A 177 -3.40 -100.94 44.67
N LEU A 178 -2.29 -100.45 44.08
CA LEU A 178 -1.13 -101.26 43.75
C LEU A 178 -0.37 -101.72 44.99
N HIS A 179 -0.16 -100.84 45.98
CA HIS A 179 0.42 -101.23 47.27
C HIS A 179 -0.45 -102.26 47.99
N SER A 180 -1.77 -102.05 48.05
CA SER A 180 -2.71 -103.02 48.63
C SER A 180 -2.73 -104.37 47.90
N ARG A 181 -2.49 -104.37 46.58
CA ARG A 181 -2.36 -105.59 45.77
C ARG A 181 -1.02 -106.29 46.02
N ASN A 182 0.05 -105.52 46.24
CA ASN A 182 1.36 -106.07 46.56
C ASN A 182 1.37 -106.68 47.98
N ASP A 183 0.78 -106.01 48.97
CA ASP A 183 0.60 -106.54 50.33
C ASP A 183 -0.26 -107.82 50.33
N LYS A 184 -1.31 -107.89 49.50
CA LYS A 184 -2.10 -109.14 49.35
C LYS A 184 -1.32 -110.26 48.65
N ARG A 185 -0.39 -109.92 47.77
CA ARG A 185 0.42 -110.89 47.04
C ARG A 185 1.56 -111.44 47.91
N THR A 186 2.17 -110.62 48.75
CA THR A 186 3.15 -111.09 49.75
C THR A 186 2.49 -112.01 50.77
N VAL A 187 1.26 -111.72 51.20
CA VAL A 187 0.50 -112.62 52.10
C VAL A 187 0.11 -113.93 51.41
N SER A 188 -0.24 -113.93 50.11
CA SER A 188 -0.53 -115.18 49.39
C SER A 188 0.72 -116.03 49.09
N GLU A 189 1.87 -115.39 48.88
CA GLU A 189 3.14 -116.10 48.67
C GLU A 189 3.67 -116.70 50.00
N GLU A 190 3.44 -116.05 51.14
CA GLU A 190 3.70 -116.62 52.48
C GLU A 190 2.75 -117.78 52.85
N GLU A 191 1.48 -117.74 52.40
CA GLU A 191 0.52 -118.83 52.64
C GLU A 191 0.76 -120.06 51.74
N GLU A 192 1.27 -119.90 50.51
CA GLU A 192 1.62 -121.04 49.63
C GLU A 192 2.93 -121.76 50.05
N GLU A 193 3.90 -121.06 50.65
CA GLU A 193 5.15 -121.69 51.11
C GLU A 193 4.95 -122.52 52.40
N VAL A 194 3.95 -122.20 53.23
CA VAL A 194 3.61 -122.96 54.45
C VAL A 194 2.82 -124.25 54.15
N ILE A 195 2.18 -124.36 52.98
CA ILE A 195 1.39 -125.56 52.61
C ILE A 195 2.24 -126.61 51.86
N THR A 196 3.47 -126.27 51.46
CA THR A 196 4.36 -127.18 50.70
C THR A 196 5.61 -127.64 51.49
N ALA A 197 5.68 -127.41 52.80
CA ALA A 197 6.74 -127.89 53.71
C ALA A 197 6.18 -128.78 54.82
#